data_AF-A0A3M7BEH6-F1
#
_entry.id   AF-A0A3M7BEH6-F1
#
_cell.length_a   1.000
_cell.length_b   1.000
_cell.length_c   1.000
_cell.angle_alpha   90.00
_cell.angle_beta   90.00
_cell.angle_gamma   90.00
#
_symmetry.space_group_name_H-M   'P 1'
#
loop_
_entity.id
_entity.type
_entity.pdbx_description
1 polymer ?
#
loop_
_entity_poly.entity_id
_entity_poly.type
_entity_poly.pdbx_seq_one_letter_code
_entity_poly.pdbx_strand_id
1 'polypeptide(L)'
;MDPLSITASCIAILGASTATGKTLSKLTALRNAPGDLQQLFNEREASRALLVVIQSTLHKIQGTAVYRDNREALEQLLIHFRDEIGSLDALLEYQLAQPEAHTNGLPEVRKLQWMRAGNKIRDIKQKIRDARSRLESAFVALNLQQSTSSLIYPAKAASSLKSTRDDMKNCFHSYATYSSDNKADLFESTLMTQHRLEILLVSKQIRARYQMPLLLQLSESQPPWLQIDARLFANAAAMNELLLQHHDVCGASLES
;
A
#
# COMPACT_ATOMS: atom_id res chain seq x y z
N MET A 1 15.27 16.81 8.35
CA MET A 1 15.70 15.48 8.83
C MET A 1 15.75 14.48 7.66
N ASP A 2 16.47 13.36 7.80
CA ASP A 2 16.79 12.42 6.71
C ASP A 2 15.83 11.19 6.71
N PRO A 3 15.17 10.79 5.60
CA PRO A 3 14.32 9.59 5.52
C PRO A 3 14.95 8.30 6.07
N LEU A 4 16.28 8.24 6.16
CA LEU A 4 17.03 7.20 6.86
C LEU A 4 16.62 7.01 8.33
N SER A 5 16.18 8.07 9.03
CA SER A 5 15.82 8.03 10.47
C SER A 5 14.63 7.09 10.77
N ILE A 6 13.60 7.11 9.91
CA ILE A 6 12.39 6.29 10.11
C ILE A 6 12.67 4.82 9.80
N THR A 7 13.33 4.55 8.67
CA THR A 7 13.69 3.17 8.29
C THR A 7 14.63 2.55 9.33
N ALA A 8 15.62 3.31 9.80
CA ALA A 8 16.50 2.89 10.89
C ALA A 8 15.72 2.61 12.17
N SER A 9 14.71 3.42 12.50
CA SER A 9 13.83 3.19 13.66
C SER A 9 13.06 1.88 13.54
N CYS A 10 12.44 1.57 12.38
CA CYS A 10 11.78 0.29 12.16
C CYS A 10 12.75 -0.90 12.32
N ILE A 11 13.97 -0.80 11.77
CA ILE A 11 14.99 -1.84 11.90
C ILE A 11 15.40 -2.03 13.36
N ALA A 12 15.63 -0.94 14.09
CA ALA A 12 15.99 -0.99 15.51
C ALA A 12 14.89 -1.66 16.34
N ILE A 13 13.62 -1.32 16.10
CA ILE A 13 12.48 -1.95 16.78
C ILE A 13 12.39 -3.43 16.42
N LEU A 14 12.55 -3.82 15.16
CA LEU A 14 12.55 -5.22 14.74
C LEU A 14 13.68 -6.02 15.40
N GLY A 15 14.87 -5.41 15.54
CA GLY A 15 16.00 -5.98 16.27
C GLY A 15 15.70 -6.21 17.75
N ALA A 16 15.25 -5.18 18.46
CA ALA A 16 14.87 -5.25 19.87
C ALA A 16 13.72 -6.23 20.11
N SER A 17 12.73 -6.22 19.21
CA SER A 17 11.64 -7.19 19.20
C SER A 17 12.23 -8.60 19.08
N THR A 18 13.11 -8.88 18.12
CA THR A 18 13.72 -10.22 17.94
C THR A 18 14.44 -10.71 19.19
N ALA A 19 15.22 -9.86 19.86
CA ALA A 19 15.88 -10.20 21.12
C ALA A 19 14.89 -10.56 22.22
N THR A 20 13.91 -9.68 22.49
CA THR A 20 12.84 -9.93 23.49
C THR A 20 12.04 -11.19 23.20
N GLY A 21 11.75 -11.48 21.94
CA GLY A 21 11.02 -12.68 21.52
C GLY A 21 11.76 -13.97 21.87
N LYS A 22 13.08 -14.02 21.70
CA LYS A 22 13.91 -15.16 22.12
C LYS A 22 13.85 -15.37 23.63
N THR A 23 13.92 -14.29 24.41
CA THR A 23 13.85 -14.35 25.87
C THR A 23 12.46 -14.82 26.33
N LEU A 24 11.38 -14.26 25.77
CA LEU A 24 10.02 -14.69 26.07
C LEU A 24 9.77 -16.15 25.69
N SER A 25 10.25 -16.59 24.53
CA SER A 25 10.11 -17.99 24.09
C SER A 25 10.81 -18.97 25.05
N LYS A 26 11.99 -18.60 25.58
CA LYS A 26 12.66 -19.40 26.62
C LYS A 26 11.83 -19.45 27.90
N LEU A 27 11.24 -18.32 28.30
CA LEU A 27 10.45 -18.21 29.52
C LEU A 27 9.10 -18.95 29.43
N THR A 28 8.44 -18.95 28.27
CA THR A 28 7.21 -19.71 28.06
C THR A 28 7.45 -21.22 28.01
N ALA A 29 8.66 -21.66 27.65
CA ALA A 29 9.06 -23.06 27.69
C ALA A 29 9.34 -23.59 29.12
N LEU A 30 9.48 -22.69 30.11
CA LEU A 30 9.68 -23.10 31.50
C LEU A 30 8.39 -23.68 32.10
N ARG A 31 8.56 -24.61 33.04
CA ARG A 31 7.44 -25.21 33.76
C ARG A 31 6.68 -24.14 34.55
N ASN A 32 5.35 -24.23 34.56
CA ASN A 32 4.45 -23.31 35.28
C ASN A 32 4.54 -21.84 34.81
N ALA A 33 4.91 -21.60 33.55
CA ALA A 33 4.90 -20.27 32.96
C ALA A 33 3.51 -19.61 33.12
N PRO A 34 3.41 -18.39 33.70
CA PRO A 34 2.15 -17.69 33.83
C PRO A 34 1.48 -17.46 32.47
N GLY A 35 0.15 -17.57 32.38
CA GLY A 35 -0.58 -17.33 31.12
C GLY A 35 -0.33 -15.93 30.53
N ASP A 36 -0.04 -14.94 31.39
CA ASP A 36 0.33 -13.58 30.97
C ASP A 36 1.60 -13.54 30.10
N LEU A 37 2.55 -14.48 30.29
CA LEU A 37 3.74 -14.60 29.44
C LEU A 37 3.39 -14.97 28.00
N GLN A 38 2.49 -15.94 27.84
CA GLN A 38 2.05 -16.37 26.51
C GLN A 38 1.29 -15.23 25.81
N GLN A 39 0.46 -14.49 26.54
CA GLN A 39 -0.24 -13.33 25.99
C GLN A 39 0.74 -12.22 25.55
N LEU A 40 1.76 -11.94 26.38
CA LEU A 40 2.79 -10.97 26.06
C LEU A 40 3.63 -11.38 24.84
N PHE A 41 3.98 -12.67 24.73
CA PHE A 41 4.62 -13.23 23.56
C PHE A 41 3.76 -13.03 22.29
N ASN A 42 2.47 -13.37 22.36
CA ASN A 42 1.55 -13.21 21.24
C ASN A 42 1.42 -11.73 20.81
N GLU A 43 1.27 -10.80 21.76
CA GLU A 43 1.14 -9.36 21.46
C GLU A 43 2.43 -8.81 20.81
N ARG A 44 3.59 -9.29 21.26
CA ARG A 44 4.88 -8.91 20.68
C ARG A 44 5.10 -9.53 19.28
N GLU A 45 4.61 -10.74 19.00
CA GLU A 45 4.64 -11.29 17.64
C GLU A 45 3.67 -10.56 16.70
N ALA A 46 2.47 -10.22 17.16
CA ALA A 46 1.53 -9.41 16.39
C ALA A 46 2.13 -8.04 16.05
N SER A 47 2.78 -7.41 17.02
CA SER A 47 3.50 -6.14 16.83
C SER A 47 4.64 -6.25 15.82
N ARG A 48 5.44 -7.32 15.87
CA ARG A 48 6.51 -7.55 14.90
C ARG A 48 5.95 -7.73 13.49
N ALA A 49 4.87 -8.49 13.33
CA ALA A 49 4.21 -8.67 12.04
C ALA A 49 3.73 -7.33 11.46
N LEU A 50 3.10 -6.48 12.28
CA LEU A 50 2.71 -5.13 11.88
C LEU A 50 3.91 -4.29 11.42
N LEU A 51 5.02 -4.30 12.16
CA LEU A 51 6.22 -3.54 11.81
C LEU A 51 6.81 -3.94 10.46
N VAL A 52 6.76 -5.22 10.10
CA VAL A 52 7.21 -5.69 8.77
C VAL A 52 6.33 -5.09 7.67
N VAL A 53 5.00 -5.08 7.86
CA VAL A 53 4.05 -4.47 6.92
C VAL A 53 4.29 -2.96 6.81
N ILE A 54 4.48 -2.29 7.95
CA ILE A 54 4.80 -0.87 8.04
C ILE A 54 6.09 -0.54 7.28
N GLN A 55 7.16 -1.28 7.51
CA GLN A 55 8.45 -1.08 6.83
C GLN A 55 8.30 -1.19 5.31
N SER A 56 7.60 -2.23 4.83
CA SER A 56 7.33 -2.40 3.39
C SER A 56 6.50 -1.23 2.83
N THR A 57 5.49 -0.79 3.56
CA THR A 57 4.61 0.31 3.15
C THR A 57 5.37 1.63 3.08
N LEU A 58 6.16 1.95 4.12
CA LEU A 58 6.99 3.15 4.18
C LEU A 58 7.98 3.21 3.02
N HIS A 59 8.59 2.08 2.65
CA HIS A 59 9.48 1.99 1.50
C HIS A 59 8.75 2.29 0.19
N LYS A 60 7.52 1.79 0.02
CA LYS A 60 6.70 2.04 -1.19
C LYS A 60 6.25 3.50 -1.31
N ILE A 61 5.91 4.14 -0.20
CA ILE A 61 5.43 5.54 -0.21
C ILE A 61 6.58 6.55 -0.08
N GLN A 62 7.82 6.08 0.02
CA GLN A 62 8.99 6.93 0.15
C GLN A 62 9.07 7.92 -1.02
N GLY A 63 9.20 9.22 -0.71
CA GLY A 63 9.24 10.29 -1.70
C GLY A 63 7.89 10.85 -2.15
N THR A 64 6.76 10.28 -1.69
CA THR A 64 5.43 10.85 -1.94
C THR A 64 5.15 12.07 -1.04
N ALA A 65 4.19 12.92 -1.43
CA ALA A 65 3.72 14.01 -0.59
C ALA A 65 3.13 13.49 0.73
N VAL A 66 2.31 12.43 0.66
CA VAL A 66 1.72 11.75 1.83
C VAL A 66 2.79 11.35 2.84
N TYR A 67 3.92 10.78 2.39
CA TYR A 67 5.02 10.44 3.27
C TYR A 67 5.66 11.67 3.91
N ARG A 68 5.90 12.75 3.14
CA ARG A 68 6.52 13.98 3.67
C ARG A 68 5.64 14.65 4.72
N ASP A 69 4.34 14.74 4.47
CA ASP A 69 3.38 15.48 5.29
C ASP A 69 3.13 14.79 6.65
N ASN A 70 3.24 13.47 6.68
CA ASN A 70 2.98 12.67 7.89
C ASN A 70 4.27 12.20 8.59
N ARG A 71 5.43 12.56 8.06
CA ARG A 71 6.72 12.00 8.46
C ARG A 71 6.98 12.12 9.96
N GLU A 72 6.84 13.32 10.51
CA GLU A 72 7.15 13.61 11.91
C GLU A 72 6.24 12.85 12.86
N ALA A 73 4.94 12.81 12.56
CA ALA A 73 3.98 12.04 13.35
C ALA A 73 4.30 10.54 13.35
N LEU A 74 4.70 9.98 12.21
CA LEU A 74 5.11 8.57 12.11
C LEU A 74 6.38 8.29 12.91
N GLU A 75 7.36 9.19 12.85
CA GLU A 75 8.59 9.07 13.61
C GLU A 75 8.33 9.05 15.12
N GLN A 76 7.46 9.94 15.61
CA GLN A 76 7.06 9.97 17.03
C GLN A 76 6.35 8.68 17.47
N LEU A 77 5.44 8.15 16.63
CA LEU A 77 4.76 6.89 16.93
C LEU A 77 5.73 5.70 16.99
N LEU A 78 6.71 5.65 16.08
CA LEU A 78 7.72 4.60 16.06
C LEU A 78 8.69 4.72 17.25
N ILE A 79 9.10 5.93 17.62
CA ILE A 79 9.92 6.17 18.83
C ILE A 79 9.17 5.70 20.07
N HIS A 80 7.92 6.11 20.24
CA HIS A 80 7.12 5.67 21.38
C HIS A 80 6.97 4.15 21.41
N PHE A 81 6.69 3.53 20.27
CA PHE A 81 6.61 2.07 20.17
C PHE A 81 7.94 1.37 20.53
N ARG A 82 9.06 1.93 20.09
CA ARG A 82 10.41 1.44 20.44
C ARG A 82 10.63 1.47 21.95
N ASP A 83 10.24 2.54 22.61
CA ASP A 83 10.47 2.74 24.04
C ASP A 83 9.64 1.74 24.89
N GLU A 84 8.44 1.38 24.43
CA GLU A 84 7.63 0.33 25.06
C GLU A 84 8.23 -1.07 24.89
N ILE A 85 8.77 -1.40 23.72
CA ILE A 85 9.52 -2.65 23.50
C ILE A 85 10.82 -2.67 24.31
N GLY A 86 11.52 -1.53 24.43
CA GLY A 86 12.71 -1.40 25.27
C GLY A 86 12.39 -1.58 26.76
N SER A 87 11.24 -1.07 27.21
CA SER A 87 10.75 -1.27 28.59
C SER A 87 10.47 -2.75 28.87
N LEU A 88 9.93 -3.48 27.90
CA LEU A 88 9.78 -4.93 27.98
C LEU A 88 11.14 -5.64 28.08
N ASP A 89 12.10 -5.27 27.24
CA ASP A 89 13.44 -5.88 27.24
C ASP A 89 14.14 -5.71 28.58
N ALA A 90 14.16 -4.48 29.10
CA ALA A 90 14.74 -4.16 30.40
C ALA A 90 14.05 -4.94 31.54
N LEU A 91 12.72 -5.07 31.50
CA LEU A 91 12.00 -5.86 32.49
C LEU A 91 12.42 -7.34 32.43
N LEU A 92 12.53 -7.91 31.22
CA LEU A 92 12.92 -9.30 31.04
C LEU A 92 14.36 -9.53 31.50
N GLU A 93 15.31 -8.72 31.03
CA GLU A 93 16.74 -8.88 31.31
C GLU A 93 17.04 -8.72 32.81
N TYR A 94 16.53 -7.65 33.44
CA TYR A 94 16.91 -7.32 34.81
C TYR A 94 16.09 -8.03 35.89
N GLN A 95 14.87 -8.48 35.59
CA GLN A 95 13.97 -9.01 36.64
C GLN A 95 13.54 -10.46 36.43
N LEU A 96 13.60 -11.01 35.21
CA LEU A 96 12.85 -12.24 34.90
C LEU A 96 13.65 -13.30 34.12
N ALA A 97 14.77 -12.95 33.48
CA ALA A 97 15.53 -13.83 32.60
C ALA A 97 16.35 -14.90 33.33
N GLN A 98 16.56 -14.78 34.65
CA GLN A 98 17.30 -15.78 35.42
C GLN A 98 16.37 -16.85 35.97
N PRO A 99 16.42 -18.10 35.48
CA PRO A 99 15.68 -19.21 36.08
C PRO A 99 16.20 -19.51 37.49
N GLU A 100 15.32 -19.98 38.37
CA GLU A 100 15.72 -20.56 39.65
C GLU A 100 16.10 -22.04 39.42
N ALA A 101 17.27 -22.43 39.91
CA ALA A 101 17.66 -23.84 39.93
C ALA A 101 16.89 -24.53 41.07
N HIS A 102 15.89 -25.33 40.73
CA HIS A 102 15.18 -26.12 41.73
C HIS A 102 16.04 -27.32 42.15
N THR A 103 15.82 -27.83 43.37
CA THR A 103 16.38 -29.09 43.89
C THR A 103 16.21 -30.31 42.96
N ASN A 104 15.29 -30.23 42.00
CA ASN A 104 14.97 -31.32 41.06
C ASN A 104 15.77 -31.19 39.74
N GLY A 105 16.68 -30.22 39.64
CA GLY A 105 17.56 -29.99 38.49
C GLY A 105 16.89 -29.34 37.26
N LEU A 106 15.56 -29.21 37.24
CA LEU A 106 14.84 -28.56 36.15
C LEU A 106 14.72 -27.05 36.40
N PRO A 107 14.99 -26.19 35.39
CA PRO A 107 14.85 -24.75 35.52
C PRO A 107 13.36 -24.38 35.66
N GLU A 108 13.03 -23.62 36.69
CA GLU A 108 11.68 -23.11 36.92
C GLU A 108 11.65 -21.58 36.92
N VAL A 109 10.48 -21.05 36.59
CA VAL A 109 10.17 -19.63 36.64
C VAL A 109 10.22 -19.15 38.10
N ARG A 110 10.90 -18.03 38.37
CA ARG A 110 10.95 -17.39 39.70
C ARG A 110 9.59 -16.83 40.11
N LYS A 111 8.70 -17.67 40.61
CA LYS A 111 7.28 -17.34 40.84
C LYS A 111 7.07 -16.05 41.64
N LEU A 112 7.88 -15.81 42.68
CA LEU A 112 7.82 -14.59 43.48
C LEU A 112 8.23 -13.33 42.71
N GLN A 113 9.27 -13.40 41.88
CA GLN A 113 9.68 -12.26 41.04
C GLN A 113 8.62 -11.96 39.98
N TRP A 114 8.03 -12.99 39.38
CA TRP A 114 6.91 -12.84 38.45
C TRP A 114 5.67 -12.24 39.09
N MET A 115 5.31 -12.67 40.29
CA MET A 115 4.20 -12.06 41.03
C MET A 115 4.44 -10.59 41.33
N ARG A 116 5.67 -10.20 41.73
CA ARG A 116 6.04 -8.80 41.97
C ARG A 116 6.05 -7.97 40.69
N ALA A 117 6.46 -8.57 39.57
CA ALA A 117 6.48 -7.91 38.26
C ALA A 117 5.12 -7.91 37.56
N GLY A 118 4.13 -8.68 38.02
CA GLY A 118 2.86 -8.93 37.33
C GLY A 118 2.12 -7.65 36.93
N ASN A 119 2.06 -6.66 37.81
CA ASN A 119 1.44 -5.36 37.50
C ASN A 119 2.20 -4.60 36.41
N LYS A 120 3.55 -4.62 36.45
CA LYS A 120 4.39 -3.98 35.42
C LYS A 120 4.27 -4.69 34.08
N ILE A 121 4.21 -6.02 34.07
CA ILE A 121 4.00 -6.82 32.85
C ILE A 121 2.67 -6.46 32.20
N ARG A 122 1.61 -6.34 33.01
CA ARG A 122 0.29 -5.98 32.52
C ARG A 122 0.26 -4.56 31.95
N ASP A 123 0.91 -3.62 32.63
CA ASP A 123 1.06 -2.24 32.17
C ASP A 123 1.82 -2.17 30.84
N ILE A 124 2.99 -2.81 30.74
CA ILE A 124 3.79 -2.88 29.50
C ILE A 124 2.99 -3.55 28.37
N LYS A 125 2.29 -4.65 28.66
CA LYS A 125 1.42 -5.32 27.67
C LYS A 125 0.36 -4.36 27.12
N GLN A 126 -0.29 -3.59 27.99
CA GLN A 126 -1.30 -2.63 27.58
C GLN A 126 -0.68 -1.50 26.74
N LYS A 127 0.47 -0.96 27.16
CA LYS A 127 1.17 0.09 26.42
C LYS A 127 1.62 -0.36 25.03
N ILE A 128 2.17 -1.57 24.90
CA ILE A 128 2.52 -2.15 23.58
C ILE A 128 1.27 -2.26 22.71
N ARG A 129 0.16 -2.75 23.27
CA ARG A 129 -1.11 -2.88 22.54
C ARG A 129 -1.66 -1.53 22.08
N ASP A 130 -1.61 -0.52 22.94
CA ASP A 130 -2.07 0.84 22.63
C ASP A 130 -1.17 1.48 21.56
N ALA A 131 0.15 1.34 21.69
CA ALA A 131 1.10 1.84 20.71
C ALA A 131 0.92 1.15 19.34
N ARG A 132 0.66 -0.17 19.33
CA ARG A 132 0.31 -0.91 18.11
C ARG A 132 -0.97 -0.36 17.48
N SER A 133 -2.03 -0.18 18.26
CA SER A 133 -3.31 0.33 17.75
C SER A 133 -3.20 1.75 17.18
N ARG A 134 -2.37 2.61 17.79
CA ARG A 134 -2.05 3.94 17.25
C ARG A 134 -1.32 3.87 15.91
N LEU A 135 -0.34 2.98 15.78
CA LEU A 135 0.35 2.74 14.52
C LEU A 135 -0.61 2.22 13.44
N GLU A 136 -1.45 1.23 13.75
CA GLU A 136 -2.47 0.71 12.82
C GLU A 136 -3.38 1.83 12.31
N SER A 137 -3.89 2.65 13.22
CA SER A 137 -4.79 3.76 12.89
C SER A 137 -4.09 4.79 11.99
N ALA A 138 -2.83 5.13 12.28
CA ALA A 138 -2.05 6.05 11.46
C ALA A 138 -1.82 5.49 10.04
N PHE A 139 -1.52 4.19 9.91
CA PHE A 139 -1.33 3.57 8.60
C PHE A 139 -2.62 3.42 7.80
N VAL A 140 -3.76 3.18 8.47
CA VAL A 140 -5.07 3.24 7.81
C VAL A 140 -5.34 4.65 7.27
N ALA A 141 -5.09 5.69 8.07
CA ALA A 141 -5.25 7.08 7.62
C ALA A 141 -4.33 7.42 6.43
N LEU A 142 -3.07 6.98 6.47
CA LEU A 142 -2.12 7.14 5.36
C LEU A 142 -2.60 6.47 4.07
N ASN A 143 -3.10 5.24 4.18
CA ASN A 143 -3.59 4.48 3.02
C ASN A 143 -4.80 5.18 2.38
N LEU A 144 -5.69 5.76 3.19
CA LEU A 144 -6.81 6.57 2.71
C LEU A 144 -6.32 7.83 2.00
N GLN A 145 -5.36 8.57 2.58
CA GLN A 145 -4.78 9.76 1.96
C GLN A 145 -4.08 9.46 0.63
N GLN A 146 -3.33 8.36 0.55
CA GLN A 146 -2.70 7.91 -0.69
C GLN A 146 -3.75 7.60 -1.77
N SER A 147 -4.82 6.90 -1.39
CA SER A 147 -5.91 6.54 -2.30
C SER A 147 -6.68 7.76 -2.80
N THR A 148 -6.89 8.78 -1.96
CA THR A 148 -7.50 10.04 -2.41
C THR A 148 -6.56 10.86 -3.30
N SER A 149 -5.26 10.85 -3.03
CA SER A 149 -4.28 11.60 -3.83
C SER A 149 -4.15 11.06 -5.25
N SER A 150 -4.29 9.74 -5.45
CA SER A 150 -4.28 9.14 -6.79
C SER A 150 -5.54 9.48 -7.61
N LEU A 151 -6.68 9.75 -6.96
CA LEU A 151 -7.93 10.15 -7.61
C LEU A 151 -7.95 11.63 -8.03
N ILE A 152 -7.10 12.48 -7.46
CA ILE A 152 -7.04 13.91 -7.83
C ILE A 152 -6.22 14.15 -9.12
N TYR A 153 -5.26 13.27 -9.44
CA TYR A 153 -4.50 13.33 -10.69
C TYR A 153 -5.33 13.22 -11.98
N PRO A 154 -6.32 12.29 -12.11
CA PRO A 154 -7.17 12.24 -13.30
C PRO A 154 -8.09 13.45 -13.43
N ALA A 155 -8.46 14.14 -12.34
CA ALA A 155 -9.25 15.38 -12.42
C ALA A 155 -8.46 16.53 -13.05
N LYS A 156 -7.16 16.65 -12.73
CA LYS A 156 -6.27 17.66 -13.31
C LYS A 156 -5.90 17.34 -14.77
N ALA A 157 -5.77 16.05 -15.10
CA ALA A 157 -5.64 15.60 -16.49
C ALA A 157 -6.91 15.85 -17.30
N ALA A 158 -8.09 15.63 -16.71
CA ALA A 158 -9.38 15.90 -17.34
C ALA A 158 -9.63 17.40 -17.56
N SER A 159 -9.22 18.27 -16.62
CA SER A 159 -9.30 19.73 -16.82
C SER A 159 -8.33 20.21 -17.90
N SER A 160 -7.13 19.64 -17.97
CA SER A 160 -6.16 19.94 -19.04
C SER A 160 -6.70 19.51 -20.41
N LEU A 161 -7.22 18.29 -20.53
CA LEU A 161 -7.86 17.78 -21.76
C LEU A 161 -9.08 18.60 -22.18
N LYS A 162 -9.85 19.13 -21.22
CA LYS A 162 -10.98 20.02 -21.50
C LYS A 162 -10.50 21.35 -22.08
N SER A 163 -9.45 21.95 -21.50
CA SER A 163 -8.81 23.14 -22.05
C SER A 163 -8.29 22.91 -23.47
N THR A 164 -7.55 21.82 -23.71
CA THR A 164 -7.02 21.52 -25.05
C THR A 164 -8.13 21.30 -26.08
N ARG A 165 -9.25 20.70 -25.65
CA ARG A 165 -10.43 20.52 -26.51
C ARG A 165 -11.08 21.87 -26.87
N ASP A 166 -11.19 22.76 -25.90
CA ASP A 166 -11.81 24.08 -26.12
C ASP A 166 -10.90 24.97 -26.98
N ASP A 167 -9.57 24.89 -26.82
CA ASP A 167 -8.59 25.54 -27.69
C ASP A 167 -8.66 25.01 -29.14
N MET A 168 -8.78 23.69 -29.31
CA MET A 168 -8.97 23.10 -30.65
C MET A 168 -10.28 23.56 -31.29
N LYS A 169 -11.38 23.63 -30.54
CA LYS A 169 -12.66 24.15 -31.06
C LYS A 169 -12.55 25.59 -31.53
N ASN A 170 -11.87 26.43 -30.76
CA ASN A 170 -11.66 27.83 -31.12
C ASN A 170 -10.79 27.97 -32.37
N CYS A 171 -9.74 27.16 -32.49
CA CYS A 171 -8.90 27.09 -33.69
C CYS A 171 -9.72 26.66 -34.92
N PHE A 172 -10.60 25.67 -34.75
CA PHE A 172 -11.51 25.19 -35.78
C PHE A 172 -12.50 26.26 -36.23
N HIS A 173 -13.07 27.01 -35.30
CA HIS A 173 -14.00 28.11 -35.59
C HIS A 173 -13.30 29.22 -36.38
N SER A 174 -12.08 29.59 -35.99
CA SER A 174 -11.28 30.60 -36.69
C SER A 174 -10.91 30.17 -38.11
N TYR A 175 -10.70 28.86 -38.34
CA TYR A 175 -10.39 28.32 -39.66
C TYR A 175 -11.62 28.26 -40.57
N ALA A 176 -12.78 27.86 -40.02
CA ALA A 176 -14.05 27.83 -40.76
C ALA A 176 -14.50 29.23 -41.20
N THR A 177 -14.27 30.26 -40.38
CA THR A 177 -14.51 31.67 -40.76
C THR A 177 -13.54 32.19 -41.81
N TYR A 178 -12.37 31.56 -41.98
CA TYR A 178 -11.39 31.93 -43.01
C TYR A 178 -11.62 31.15 -44.33
N SER A 179 -12.22 29.97 -44.24
CA SER A 179 -12.51 29.05 -45.37
C SER A 179 -13.75 29.47 -46.18
N SER A 180 -14.70 30.20 -45.59
CA SER A 180 -15.93 30.64 -46.29
C SER A 180 -15.68 31.60 -47.47
N ASP A 181 -14.47 32.14 -47.62
CA ASP A 181 -14.11 33.05 -48.71
C ASP A 181 -13.41 32.36 -49.90
N ASN A 182 -13.12 31.05 -49.84
CA ASN A 182 -12.51 30.33 -50.96
C ASN A 182 -13.03 28.90 -51.09
N LYS A 183 -13.48 28.52 -52.30
CA LYS A 183 -14.00 27.18 -52.65
C LYS A 183 -13.00 26.08 -52.27
N ALA A 184 -13.24 25.37 -51.16
CA ALA A 184 -12.33 24.38 -50.59
C ALA A 184 -13.01 23.05 -50.16
N ASP A 185 -14.07 22.64 -50.86
CA ASP A 185 -14.91 21.50 -50.45
C ASP A 185 -14.20 20.12 -50.44
N LEU A 186 -13.10 19.94 -51.19
CA LEU A 186 -12.37 18.66 -51.23
C LEU A 186 -11.23 18.55 -50.22
N PHE A 187 -10.66 19.68 -49.78
CA PHE A 187 -9.52 19.68 -48.85
C PHE A 187 -10.00 19.55 -47.40
N GLU A 188 -11.18 20.09 -47.07
CA GLU A 188 -11.78 19.98 -45.73
C GLU A 188 -12.11 18.52 -45.35
N SER A 189 -12.64 17.71 -46.28
CA SER A 189 -13.05 16.33 -45.98
C SER A 189 -11.87 15.44 -45.59
N THR A 190 -10.75 15.53 -46.31
CA THR A 190 -9.58 14.69 -46.08
C THR A 190 -8.86 15.08 -44.79
N LEU A 191 -8.69 16.39 -44.53
CA LEU A 191 -8.03 16.90 -43.32
C LEU A 191 -8.85 16.63 -42.06
N MET A 192 -10.19 16.77 -42.15
CA MET A 192 -11.13 16.42 -41.08
C MET A 192 -11.07 14.94 -40.70
N THR A 193 -10.96 14.08 -41.70
CA THR A 193 -10.92 12.62 -41.48
C THR A 193 -9.60 12.21 -40.83
N GLN A 194 -8.48 12.81 -41.27
CA GLN A 194 -7.16 12.54 -40.71
C GLN A 194 -7.02 13.00 -39.26
N HIS A 195 -7.47 14.22 -38.93
CA HIS A 195 -7.44 14.69 -37.53
C HIS A 195 -8.41 13.93 -36.62
N ARG A 196 -9.59 13.49 -37.12
CA ARG A 196 -10.49 12.62 -36.35
C ARG A 196 -9.83 11.28 -36.00
N LEU A 197 -9.09 10.70 -36.94
CA LEU A 197 -8.35 9.45 -36.72
C LEU A 197 -7.22 9.62 -35.71
N GLU A 198 -6.45 10.70 -35.78
CA GLU A 198 -5.38 11.00 -34.82
C GLU A 198 -5.93 11.21 -33.40
N ILE A 199 -7.04 11.95 -33.25
CA ILE A 199 -7.71 12.13 -31.96
C ILE A 199 -8.22 10.79 -31.40
N LEU A 200 -8.80 9.94 -32.25
CA LEU A 200 -9.25 8.60 -31.86
C LEU A 200 -8.07 7.71 -31.43
N LEU A 201 -6.94 7.77 -32.14
CA LEU A 201 -5.74 6.99 -31.84
C LEU A 201 -5.14 7.39 -30.49
N VAL A 202 -4.98 8.70 -30.25
CA VAL A 202 -4.46 9.24 -28.99
C VAL A 202 -5.41 8.92 -27.84
N SER A 203 -6.73 9.02 -28.04
CA SER A 203 -7.71 8.66 -27.01
C SER A 203 -7.69 7.16 -26.65
N LYS A 204 -7.49 6.28 -27.64
CA LYS A 204 -7.34 4.83 -27.42
C LYS A 204 -6.01 4.51 -26.72
N GLN A 205 -4.92 5.15 -27.10
CA GLN A 205 -3.62 4.99 -26.44
C GLN A 205 -3.66 5.45 -24.99
N ILE A 206 -4.28 6.59 -24.69
CA ILE A 206 -4.48 7.08 -23.32
C ILE A 206 -5.34 6.07 -22.53
N ARG A 207 -6.43 5.58 -23.12
CA ARG A 207 -7.29 4.58 -22.46
C ARG A 207 -6.52 3.29 -22.15
N ALA A 208 -5.75 2.77 -23.09
CA ALA A 208 -4.92 1.57 -22.91
C ALA A 208 -3.82 1.79 -21.85
N ARG A 209 -3.19 2.97 -21.81
CA ARG A 209 -2.08 3.25 -20.87
C ARG A 209 -2.54 3.49 -19.44
N TYR A 210 -3.76 3.98 -19.22
CA TYR A 210 -4.21 4.42 -17.90
C TYR A 210 -5.38 3.61 -17.31
N GLN A 211 -6.23 2.95 -18.12
CA GLN A 211 -7.32 2.11 -17.60
C GLN A 211 -6.96 0.63 -17.43
N MET A 212 -6.10 0.06 -18.28
CA MET A 212 -5.70 -1.36 -18.17
C MET A 212 -4.89 -1.68 -16.89
N PRO A 213 -3.90 -0.85 -16.47
CA PRO A 213 -3.16 -1.14 -15.24
C PRO A 213 -4.03 -1.06 -13.97
N LEU A 214 -5.06 -0.21 -13.99
CA LEU A 214 -5.99 -0.03 -12.87
C LEU A 214 -6.90 -1.25 -12.67
N LEU A 215 -7.35 -1.87 -13.78
CA LEU A 215 -8.18 -3.08 -13.75
C LEU A 215 -7.37 -4.33 -13.39
N LEU A 216 -6.11 -4.42 -13.83
CA LEU A 216 -5.20 -5.50 -13.45
C LEU A 216 -4.81 -5.42 -11.95
N GLN A 217 -4.56 -4.23 -11.41
CA GLN A 217 -4.28 -4.05 -9.97
C GLN A 217 -5.49 -4.35 -9.07
N LEU A 218 -6.71 -4.10 -9.54
CA LEU A 218 -7.93 -4.46 -8.82
C LEU A 218 -8.20 -5.98 -8.85
N SER A 219 -7.80 -6.68 -9.92
CA SER A 219 -7.92 -8.15 -10.05
C SER A 219 -7.00 -8.92 -9.11
N GLU A 220 -5.77 -8.44 -8.89
CA GLU A 220 -4.77 -9.15 -8.06
C GLU A 220 -5.02 -9.02 -6.55
N SER A 221 -5.92 -8.12 -6.12
CA SER A 221 -6.23 -7.87 -4.71
C SER A 221 -7.54 -8.52 -4.23
N GLN A 222 -8.24 -9.26 -5.08
CA GLN A 222 -9.54 -9.87 -4.74
C GLN A 222 -9.49 -11.39 -4.50
N PRO A 223 -10.39 -11.91 -3.64
CA PRO A 223 -10.43 -13.33 -3.29
C PRO A 223 -10.76 -14.23 -4.50
N PRO A 224 -10.33 -15.52 -4.48
CA PRO A 224 -10.23 -16.37 -5.68
C PRO A 224 -11.52 -16.59 -6.48
N TRP A 225 -12.70 -16.45 -5.86
CA TRP A 225 -13.99 -16.68 -6.50
C TRP A 225 -14.51 -15.47 -7.32
N LEU A 226 -13.95 -14.27 -7.14
CA LEU A 226 -14.23 -13.07 -7.94
C LEU A 226 -13.28 -12.91 -9.15
N GLN A 227 -12.23 -13.73 -9.24
CA GLN A 227 -11.23 -13.67 -10.31
C GLN A 227 -11.72 -14.28 -11.64
N ILE A 228 -12.80 -15.06 -11.62
CA ILE A 228 -13.35 -15.75 -12.80
C ILE A 228 -13.99 -14.75 -13.78
N ASP A 229 -14.72 -13.76 -13.26
CA ASP A 229 -15.38 -12.73 -14.08
C ASP A 229 -14.37 -11.77 -14.74
N ALA A 230 -13.31 -11.39 -14.01
CA ALA A 230 -12.26 -10.52 -14.56
C ALA A 230 -11.48 -11.18 -15.70
N ARG A 231 -11.24 -12.50 -15.63
CA ARG A 231 -10.59 -13.28 -16.70
C ARG A 231 -11.49 -13.43 -17.93
N LEU A 232 -12.80 -13.59 -17.74
CA LEU A 232 -13.79 -13.61 -18.82
C LEU A 232 -13.84 -12.27 -19.59
N PHE A 233 -13.79 -11.13 -18.88
CA PHE A 233 -13.73 -9.81 -19.52
C PHE A 233 -12.39 -9.54 -20.23
N ALA A 234 -11.26 -9.98 -19.69
CA ALA A 234 -9.96 -9.86 -20.35
C ALA A 234 -9.88 -10.68 -21.64
N ASN A 235 -10.46 -11.89 -21.66
CA ASN A 235 -10.53 -12.72 -22.86
C ASN A 235 -11.45 -12.12 -23.94
N ALA A 236 -12.57 -11.51 -23.54
CA ALA A 236 -13.44 -10.77 -24.47
C ALA A 236 -12.74 -9.55 -25.09
N ALA A 237 -11.92 -8.83 -24.31
CA ALA A 237 -11.13 -7.70 -24.81
C ALA A 237 -10.00 -8.15 -25.77
N ALA A 238 -9.33 -9.26 -25.48
CA ALA A 238 -8.32 -9.85 -26.36
C ALA A 238 -8.91 -10.39 -27.67
N MET A 239 -10.11 -10.98 -27.64
CA MET A 239 -10.85 -11.34 -28.86
C MET A 239 -11.20 -10.11 -29.70
N ASN A 240 -11.54 -8.99 -29.06
CA ASN A 240 -11.84 -7.74 -29.76
C ASN A 240 -10.58 -7.09 -30.39
N GLU A 241 -9.42 -7.27 -29.77
CA GLU A 241 -8.12 -6.81 -30.30
C GLU A 241 -7.64 -7.69 -31.47
N LEU A 242 -7.87 -9.01 -31.41
CA LEU A 242 -7.64 -9.93 -32.54
C LEU A 242 -8.56 -9.64 -33.74
N LEU A 243 -9.83 -9.29 -33.50
CA LEU A 243 -10.77 -8.86 -34.54
C LEU A 243 -10.34 -7.55 -35.22
N LEU A 244 -9.66 -6.66 -34.49
CA LEU A 244 -9.12 -5.41 -35.01
C LEU A 244 -7.79 -5.59 -35.79
N GLN A 245 -7.02 -6.63 -35.49
CA GLN A 245 -5.77 -6.95 -36.21
C GLN A 245 -5.99 -7.71 -37.52
N HIS A 246 -7.15 -8.34 -37.73
CA HIS A 246 -7.50 -9.10 -38.93
C HIS A 246 -8.58 -8.40 -39.80
N HIS A 247 -8.49 -7.08 -39.95
CA HIS A 247 -9.48 -6.31 -40.73
C HIS A 247 -9.56 -6.70 -42.22
N ASP A 248 -8.55 -7.41 -42.74
CA ASP A 248 -8.47 -7.89 -44.13
C ASP A 248 -9.19 -9.22 -44.41
N VAL A 249 -9.71 -9.94 -43.39
CA VAL A 249 -10.34 -11.25 -43.59
C VAL A 249 -11.86 -11.17 -43.79
N CYS A 250 -12.51 -10.07 -43.39
CA CYS A 250 -13.97 -9.91 -43.52
C CYS A 250 -14.43 -9.20 -44.81
N GLY A 251 -13.51 -8.86 -45.72
CA GLY A 251 -13.82 -8.13 -46.96
C GLY A 251 -14.10 -8.99 -48.20
N ALA A 252 -13.93 -10.31 -48.16
CA ALA A 252 -13.93 -11.16 -49.36
C ALA A 252 -15.17 -12.05 -49.56
N SER A 253 -16.36 -11.65 -49.11
CA SER A 253 -17.58 -12.45 -49.32
C SER A 253 -18.86 -11.64 -49.58
N LEU A 254 -18.75 -10.52 -50.31
CA LEU A 254 -19.91 -9.76 -50.79
C LEU A 254 -19.77 -9.29 -52.25
N GLU A 255 -19.02 -10.03 -53.06
CA GLU A 255 -19.12 -9.97 -54.53
C GLU A 255 -19.22 -11.39 -55.10
N SER A 256 -20.44 -11.92 -55.09
CA SER A 256 -20.94 -12.95 -56.01
C SER A 256 -22.45 -12.79 -56.15
#